data_AF-A0A2S4KTD2-F1
#
_entry.id   AF-A0A2S4KTD2-F1
#
_cell.length_a   1.000
_cell.length_b   1.000
_cell.length_c   1.000
_cell.angle_alpha   90.00
_cell.angle_beta   90.00
_cell.angle_gamma   90.00
#
_symmetry.space_group_name_H-M   'P 1'
#
loop_
_entity.id
_entity.type
_entity.pdbx_description
1 polymer ?
#
loop_
_entity_poly.entity_id
_entity_poly.type
_entity_poly.pdbx_seq_one_letter_code
_entity_poly.pdbx_strand_id
1 'polypeptide(L)'
;MADRFPSLEDFDSGAQTDIKDPSADPSADDFLAREKAVLGDDADQFATSDDAAALGAPSGDLLAQGDNAQSTFESQFPDLASSSAGTGGPLGGSSITGPSVIYNSGYQTRVDAEEEPEVIKEWRERRDAQIAKRAEQFAAQKEETIKEAQQNIDDFYENYNTKKEKGIAQTRKEAEQFLASREDTVSGGTSWDRIAKLVDVSGKGSKGGAAGSGKERFRETLTNLRKDEKAPGATGY
;
A
#
# COMPACT_ATOMS: atom_id res chain seq x y z
N MET A 1 -11.95 44.24 4.24
CA MET A 1 -11.97 43.18 5.29
C MET A 1 -12.50 41.84 4.76
N ALA A 2 -12.65 41.67 3.44
CA ALA A 2 -12.96 40.39 2.80
C ALA A 2 -11.75 39.77 2.08
N ASP A 3 -10.65 40.50 1.93
CA ASP A 3 -9.46 40.10 1.17
C ASP A 3 -8.44 39.29 2.00
N ARG A 4 -8.92 38.61 3.05
CA ARG A 4 -8.11 37.82 3.99
C ARG A 4 -8.39 36.31 3.89
N PHE A 5 -9.24 35.90 2.96
CA PHE A 5 -9.50 34.50 2.68
C PHE A 5 -9.20 34.24 1.19
N PRO A 6 -8.44 33.19 0.87
CA PRO A 6 -8.28 32.74 -0.50
C PRO A 6 -9.65 32.49 -1.14
N SER A 7 -9.82 32.91 -2.39
CA SER A 7 -11.08 32.70 -3.08
C SER A 7 -11.23 31.22 -3.42
N LEU A 8 -12.47 30.72 -3.43
CA LEU A 8 -12.75 29.30 -3.71
C LEU A 8 -12.27 28.87 -5.11
N GLU A 9 -12.07 29.84 -6.01
CA GLU A 9 -11.57 29.68 -7.38
C GLU A 9 -10.03 29.49 -7.44
N ASP A 10 -9.29 29.92 -6.41
CA ASP A 10 -7.84 29.71 -6.31
C ASP A 10 -7.48 28.24 -5.97
N PHE A 11 -8.39 27.51 -5.31
CA PHE A 11 -8.21 26.09 -4.99
C PHE A 11 -8.39 25.17 -6.21
N ASP A 12 -9.21 25.58 -7.20
CA ASP A 12 -9.49 24.79 -8.41
C ASP A 12 -8.43 25.03 -9.52
N SER A 13 -7.66 26.12 -9.42
CA SER A 13 -6.69 26.54 -10.43
C SER A 13 -5.33 25.81 -10.37
N GLY A 14 -5.19 24.77 -9.53
CA GLY A 14 -3.99 23.93 -9.47
C GLY A 14 -2.72 24.64 -8.99
N ALA A 15 -2.81 25.88 -8.52
CA ALA A 15 -1.70 26.70 -8.11
C ALA A 15 -1.51 26.69 -6.60
N GLN A 16 -1.38 25.50 -6.00
CA GLN A 16 -0.55 25.22 -4.81
C GLN A 16 -0.72 23.76 -4.37
N THR A 17 -0.18 22.84 -5.15
CA THR A 17 0.43 21.65 -4.56
C THR A 17 1.68 21.35 -5.36
N ASP A 18 2.83 21.76 -4.83
CA ASP A 18 4.08 21.08 -5.18
C ASP A 18 3.94 19.70 -4.55
N ILE A 19 3.22 18.79 -5.23
CA ILE A 19 2.98 17.42 -4.77
C ILE A 19 4.33 16.74 -4.85
N LYS A 20 5.09 16.82 -3.76
CA LYS A 20 6.34 16.11 -3.64
C LYS A 20 6.02 14.62 -3.57
N ASP A 21 6.77 13.89 -4.37
CA ASP A 21 6.68 12.45 -4.64
C ASP A 21 6.15 11.63 -3.43
N PRO A 22 5.05 10.87 -3.56
CA PRO A 22 4.54 10.00 -2.48
C PRO A 22 5.50 8.86 -2.12
N SER A 23 6.65 8.74 -2.81
CA SER A 23 7.76 7.85 -2.45
C SER A 23 8.65 8.38 -1.31
N ALA A 24 8.50 9.62 -0.85
CA ALA A 24 9.22 10.12 0.32
C ALA A 24 8.53 9.64 1.59
N ASP A 25 9.26 8.94 2.47
CA ASP A 25 8.75 8.50 3.78
C ASP A 25 8.07 9.68 4.50
N PRO A 26 6.84 9.51 5.04
CA PRO A 26 6.15 10.57 5.75
C PRO A 26 6.90 10.89 7.05
N SER A 27 7.84 11.84 6.99
CA SER A 27 8.52 12.32 8.19
C SER A 27 7.55 13.23 8.95
N ALA A 28 7.57 13.14 10.29
CA ALA A 28 6.78 14.01 11.15
C ALA A 28 7.05 15.51 10.90
N ASP A 29 8.24 15.82 10.39
CA ASP A 29 8.65 17.17 10.00
C ASP A 29 7.79 17.75 8.86
N ASP A 30 7.29 16.92 7.93
CA ASP A 30 6.46 17.39 6.81
C ASP A 30 5.06 17.83 7.26
N PHE A 31 4.46 17.08 8.20
CA PHE A 31 3.18 17.46 8.79
C PHE A 31 3.28 18.76 9.60
N LEU A 32 4.31 18.89 10.44
CA LEU A 32 4.52 20.10 11.25
C LEU A 32 4.92 21.31 10.42
N ALA A 33 5.74 21.12 9.37
CA ALA A 33 6.06 22.20 8.45
C ALA A 33 4.82 22.69 7.69
N ARG A 34 3.91 21.78 7.31
CA ARG A 34 2.64 22.14 6.67
C ARG A 34 1.72 22.89 7.61
N GLU A 35 1.49 22.38 8.82
CA GLU A 35 0.65 23.05 9.83
C GLU A 35 1.24 24.41 10.22
N LYS A 36 2.56 24.50 10.41
CA LYS A 36 3.25 25.77 10.69
C LYS A 36 3.13 26.77 9.55
N ALA A 37 3.20 26.32 8.30
CA ALA A 37 3.00 27.20 7.14
C ALA A 37 1.55 27.69 7.03
N VAL A 38 0.57 26.88 7.44
CA VAL A 38 -0.85 27.25 7.46
C VAL A 38 -1.16 28.23 8.59
N LEU A 39 -0.58 28.05 9.78
CA LEU A 39 -0.78 28.91 10.95
C LEU A 39 0.10 30.18 10.95
N GLY A 40 1.20 30.19 10.19
CA GLY A 40 2.10 31.34 10.08
C GLY A 40 2.70 31.77 11.42
N ASP A 41 2.68 33.07 11.70
CA ASP A 41 3.25 33.67 12.93
C ASP A 41 2.56 33.19 14.23
N ASP A 42 1.31 32.71 14.15
CA ASP A 42 0.57 32.20 15.31
C ASP A 42 0.98 30.76 15.68
N ALA A 43 1.71 30.06 14.83
CA ALA A 43 2.16 28.69 15.10
C ALA A 43 3.07 28.60 16.34
N ASP A 44 3.84 29.66 16.63
CA ASP A 44 4.73 29.70 17.79
C ASP A 44 3.97 29.80 19.13
N GLN A 45 2.65 30.10 19.11
CA GLN A 45 1.81 30.08 20.32
C GLN A 45 1.40 28.66 20.74
N PHE A 46 1.46 27.70 19.82
CA PHE A 46 1.12 26.30 20.05
C PHE A 46 2.35 25.40 20.27
N ALA A 47 3.55 25.93 20.01
CA ALA A 47 4.80 25.23 20.30
C ALA A 47 5.08 25.24 21.81
N THR A 48 5.17 24.06 22.40
CA THR A 48 5.55 23.88 23.81
C THR A 48 6.99 23.39 23.91
N SER A 49 7.66 23.66 25.04
CA SER A 49 9.03 23.15 25.28
C SER A 49 9.11 21.61 25.29
N ASP A 50 7.97 20.95 25.50
CA ASP A 50 7.86 19.50 25.58
C ASP A 50 7.72 18.84 24.19
N ASP A 51 7.35 19.59 23.15
CA ASP A 51 7.25 19.07 21.77
C ASP A 51 8.62 18.60 21.25
N ALA A 52 9.70 19.30 21.63
CA ALA A 52 11.07 18.90 21.30
C ALA A 52 11.48 17.59 22.01
N ALA A 53 10.90 17.29 23.18
CA ALA A 53 11.15 16.05 23.90
C ALA A 53 10.31 14.88 23.35
N ALA A 54 9.09 15.15 22.87
CA ALA A 54 8.24 14.15 22.23
C ALA A 54 8.73 13.74 20.83
N LEU A 55 9.41 14.65 20.11
CA LEU A 55 9.82 14.46 18.71
C LEU A 55 11.35 14.41 18.51
N GLY A 56 12.15 14.62 19.56
CA GLY A 56 13.60 14.84 19.51
C GLY A 56 14.48 13.65 19.12
N ALA A 57 13.93 12.55 18.62
CA ALA A 57 14.70 11.42 18.10
C ALA A 57 14.23 11.07 16.68
N PRO A 58 15.05 11.32 15.63
CA PRO A 58 14.77 10.89 14.26
C PRO A 58 15.04 9.39 14.10
N SER A 59 14.42 8.57 14.94
CA SER A 59 14.37 7.12 14.81
C SER A 59 12.89 6.78 14.72
N GLY A 60 12.45 6.53 13.48
CA GLY A 60 11.07 6.30 13.08
C GLY A 60 10.44 5.04 13.69
N ASP A 61 10.16 5.08 14.98
CA ASP A 61 9.14 4.27 15.63
C ASP A 61 8.77 4.89 16.99
N LEU A 62 7.71 5.69 17.00
CA LEU A 62 7.09 6.23 18.21
C LEU A 62 6.50 5.13 19.11
N LEU A 63 6.47 3.86 18.65
CA LEU A 63 6.06 2.69 19.41
C LEU A 63 7.24 1.80 19.85
N ALA A 64 8.49 2.08 19.43
CA ALA A 64 9.68 1.34 19.88
C ALA A 64 10.26 1.85 21.21
N GLN A 65 9.92 3.08 21.64
CA GLN A 65 10.32 3.63 22.94
C GLN A 65 9.29 3.24 24.02
N GLY A 66 8.99 1.94 24.11
CA GLY A 66 7.90 1.36 24.89
C GLY A 66 8.02 1.39 26.41
N ASP A 67 8.73 2.37 27.01
CA ASP A 67 8.81 2.50 28.47
C ASP A 67 8.68 3.96 28.98
N ASN A 68 9.22 4.95 28.27
CA ASN A 68 9.29 6.32 28.82
C ASN A 68 8.04 7.18 28.49
N ALA A 69 7.48 7.00 27.29
CA ALA A 69 6.24 7.68 26.89
C ALA A 69 5.02 7.18 27.68
N GLN A 70 4.96 5.88 27.95
CA GLN A 70 3.89 5.26 28.73
C GLN A 70 3.92 5.73 30.19
N SER A 71 5.11 5.76 30.81
CA SER A 71 5.33 6.26 32.18
C SER A 71 4.87 7.72 32.37
N THR A 72 5.05 8.56 31.35
CA THR A 72 4.67 9.98 31.39
C THR A 72 3.16 10.17 31.25
N PHE A 73 2.50 9.34 30.44
CA PHE A 73 1.04 9.31 30.29
C PHE A 73 0.34 8.73 31.52
N GLU A 74 0.82 7.60 32.06
CA GLU A 74 0.26 6.97 33.25
C GLU A 74 0.41 7.82 34.53
N SER A 75 1.38 8.74 34.56
CA SER A 75 1.53 9.70 35.66
C SER A 75 0.54 10.88 35.59
N GLN A 76 -0.06 11.13 34.41
CA GLN A 76 -1.02 12.24 34.20
C GLN A 76 -2.47 11.83 34.45
N PHE A 77 -2.75 10.53 34.53
CA PHE A 77 -4.09 10.01 34.81
C PHE A 77 -4.06 9.16 36.09
N PRO A 78 -5.06 9.32 36.99
CA PRO A 78 -5.16 8.46 38.17
C PRO A 78 -5.30 6.98 37.77
N ASP A 79 -4.50 6.10 38.39
CA ASP A 79 -4.52 4.66 38.12
C ASP A 79 -5.82 4.00 38.61
N LEU A 80 -6.59 3.47 37.66
CA LEU A 80 -7.85 2.77 37.87
C LEU A 80 -7.68 1.36 38.46
N ALA A 81 -6.46 0.79 38.44
CA ALA A 81 -6.17 -0.54 38.98
C ALA A 81 -5.85 -0.53 40.48
N SER A 82 -5.60 0.65 41.06
CA SER A 82 -5.40 0.79 42.50
C SER A 82 -6.75 0.69 43.23
N SER A 83 -7.00 -0.43 43.91
CA SER A 83 -8.24 -0.67 44.68
C SER A 83 -8.48 0.29 45.86
N SER A 84 -7.65 1.32 46.04
CA SER A 84 -7.87 2.44 46.96
C SER A 84 -8.53 3.65 46.29
N ALA A 85 -8.74 3.63 44.96
CA ALA A 85 -9.50 4.61 44.21
C ALA A 85 -10.70 3.94 43.55
N GLY A 86 -11.88 4.03 44.17
CA GLY A 86 -13.15 3.90 43.43
C GLY A 86 -14.11 2.77 43.79
N THR A 87 -13.82 1.89 44.76
CA THR A 87 -14.82 0.88 45.18
C THR A 87 -15.54 1.33 46.45
N GLY A 88 -16.50 2.23 46.27
CA GLY A 88 -17.33 2.73 47.36
C GLY A 88 -18.51 3.61 46.92
N GLY A 89 -19.33 3.16 45.97
CA GLY A 89 -20.67 3.75 45.76
C GLY A 89 -21.24 3.56 44.35
N PRO A 90 -22.56 3.36 44.19
CA PRO A 90 -23.19 3.20 42.89
C PRO A 90 -23.14 4.52 42.09
N LEU A 91 -22.89 4.39 40.79
CA LEU A 91 -23.20 5.31 39.69
C LEU A 91 -23.36 6.80 40.06
N GLY A 92 -22.30 7.58 39.79
CA GLY A 92 -22.35 9.04 39.71
C GLY A 92 -21.65 9.74 40.87
N GLY A 93 -20.33 9.88 40.78
CA GLY A 93 -19.56 10.61 41.78
C GLY A 93 -18.11 10.79 41.38
N SER A 94 -17.83 11.86 40.64
CA SER A 94 -16.46 12.29 40.35
C SER A 94 -15.81 12.77 41.65
N SER A 95 -14.84 12.02 42.18
CA SER A 95 -14.00 12.44 43.31
C SER A 95 -12.98 13.47 42.84
N ILE A 96 -13.38 14.74 42.81
CA ILE A 96 -12.45 15.87 42.77
C ILE A 96 -11.77 15.97 44.13
N THR A 97 -10.46 15.75 44.18
CA THR A 97 -9.63 15.99 45.37
C THR A 97 -9.30 17.49 45.46
N GLY A 98 -10.33 18.30 45.69
CA GLY A 98 -10.22 19.65 46.25
C GLY A 98 -10.93 19.67 47.61
N PRO A 99 -10.81 20.73 48.43
CA PRO A 99 -11.57 20.84 49.67
C PRO A 99 -13.07 20.75 49.36
N SER A 100 -13.67 19.59 49.63
CA SER A 100 -15.01 19.24 49.17
C SER A 100 -16.04 19.71 50.20
N VAL A 101 -16.76 20.79 49.86
CA VAL A 101 -18.02 21.11 50.51
C VAL A 101 -19.07 20.15 49.98
N ILE A 102 -19.51 19.21 50.81
CA ILE A 102 -20.54 18.23 50.47
C ILE A 102 -21.90 18.94 50.46
N TYR A 103 -22.38 19.35 49.28
CA TYR A 103 -23.77 19.73 49.08
C TYR A 103 -24.62 18.47 48.88
N ASN A 104 -25.16 17.92 49.96
CA ASN A 104 -26.23 16.93 49.87
C ASN A 104 -27.54 17.65 49.54
N SER A 105 -27.77 17.95 48.26
CA SER A 105 -29.07 18.45 47.81
C SER A 105 -30.06 17.27 47.75
N GLY A 106 -30.99 17.21 48.69
CA GLY A 106 -32.05 16.20 48.78
C GLY A 106 -33.10 16.25 47.66
N TYR A 107 -32.76 16.80 46.49
CA TYR A 107 -33.66 16.84 45.33
C TYR A 107 -33.61 15.50 44.60
N GLN A 108 -34.56 14.62 44.91
CA GLN A 108 -34.90 13.51 44.04
C GLN A 108 -35.69 14.09 42.86
N THR A 109 -35.08 14.11 41.67
CA THR A 109 -35.79 14.43 40.43
C THR A 109 -36.88 13.39 40.21
N ARG A 110 -38.11 13.73 40.58
CA ARG A 110 -39.29 13.06 40.05
C ARG A 110 -39.48 13.59 38.65
N VAL A 111 -39.12 12.79 37.66
CA VAL A 111 -39.51 13.02 36.28
C VAL A 111 -40.99 12.66 36.22
N ASP A 112 -41.86 13.61 36.58
CA ASP A 112 -43.25 13.52 36.17
C ASP A 112 -43.23 13.48 34.64
N ALA A 113 -44.00 12.54 34.05
CA ALA A 113 -44.11 12.36 32.62
C ALA A 113 -44.89 13.54 32.02
N GLU A 114 -44.30 14.73 32.04
CA GLU A 114 -44.76 15.87 31.25
C GLU A 114 -44.49 15.54 29.79
N GLU A 115 -45.51 15.70 28.94
CA GLU A 115 -45.36 15.52 27.49
C GLU A 115 -44.17 16.34 27.01
N GLU A 116 -43.17 15.67 26.44
CA GLU A 116 -41.99 16.35 25.91
C GLU A 116 -42.45 17.52 25.01
N PRO A 117 -41.88 18.73 25.19
CA PRO A 117 -42.30 19.89 24.43
C PRO A 117 -42.16 19.62 22.93
N GLU A 118 -43.15 20.04 22.13
CA GLU A 118 -43.25 19.69 20.71
C GLU A 118 -41.97 20.02 19.90
N VAL A 119 -41.27 21.09 20.27
CA VAL A 119 -39.98 21.48 19.67
C VAL A 119 -38.90 20.41 19.84
N ILE A 120 -38.86 19.71 20.98
CA ILE A 120 -37.89 18.63 21.22
C ILE A 120 -38.28 17.38 20.44
N LYS A 121 -39.58 17.10 20.29
CA LYS A 121 -40.07 15.99 19.44
C LYS A 121 -39.70 16.22 17.98
N GLU A 122 -39.99 17.40 17.42
CA GLU A 122 -39.62 17.76 16.05
C GLU A 122 -38.10 17.73 15.83
N TRP A 123 -37.32 18.18 16.81
CA TRP A 123 -35.85 18.12 16.72
C TRP A 123 -35.33 16.69 16.70
N ARG A 124 -35.86 15.79 17.53
CA ARG A 124 -35.50 14.36 17.52
C ARG A 124 -35.88 13.71 16.20
N GLU A 125 -37.10 13.93 15.72
CA GLU A 125 -37.55 13.40 14.42
C GLU A 125 -36.65 13.89 13.28
N ARG A 126 -36.28 15.18 13.25
CA ARG A 126 -35.37 15.73 12.23
C ARG A 126 -33.96 15.15 12.33
N ARG A 127 -33.45 14.94 13.54
CA ARG A 127 -32.14 14.30 13.78
C ARG A 127 -32.17 12.83 13.32
N ASP A 128 -33.19 12.09 13.71
CA ASP A 128 -33.32 10.67 13.40
C ASP A 128 -33.50 10.48 11.89
N ALA A 129 -34.27 11.34 11.23
CA ALA A 129 -34.36 11.36 9.76
C ALA A 129 -33.01 11.62 9.09
N GLN A 130 -32.19 12.54 9.62
CA GLN A 130 -30.84 12.79 9.09
C GLN A 130 -29.90 11.61 9.34
N ILE A 131 -29.99 10.94 10.49
CA ILE A 131 -29.21 9.74 10.80
C ILE A 131 -29.62 8.61 9.88
N ALA A 132 -30.92 8.39 9.69
CA ALA A 132 -31.45 7.37 8.79
C ALA A 132 -30.96 7.58 7.35
N LYS A 133 -31.01 8.82 6.85
CA LYS A 133 -30.49 9.15 5.51
C LYS A 133 -29.00 8.88 5.38
N ARG A 134 -28.19 9.24 6.39
CA ARG A 134 -26.75 8.93 6.36
C ARG A 134 -26.50 7.43 6.45
N ALA A 135 -27.25 6.71 7.28
CA ALA A 135 -27.14 5.26 7.42
C ALA A 135 -27.47 4.53 6.12
N GLU A 136 -28.51 4.97 5.40
CA GLU A 136 -28.86 4.45 4.08
C GLU A 136 -27.74 4.71 3.05
N GLN A 137 -27.16 5.90 3.03
CA GLN A 137 -26.01 6.23 2.17
C GLN A 137 -24.78 5.37 2.49
N PHE A 138 -24.47 5.17 3.77
CA PHE A 138 -23.36 4.31 4.17
C PHE A 138 -23.63 2.83 3.88
N ALA A 139 -24.88 2.38 3.99
CA ALA A 139 -25.26 1.01 3.61
C ALA A 139 -25.07 0.80 2.10
N ALA A 140 -25.55 1.74 1.27
CA ALA A 140 -25.38 1.70 -0.17
C ALA A 140 -23.90 1.71 -0.59
N GLN A 141 -23.08 2.59 0.01
CA GLN A 141 -21.64 2.62 -0.26
C GLN A 141 -20.95 1.30 0.13
N LYS A 142 -21.32 0.71 1.28
CA LYS A 142 -20.77 -0.58 1.71
C LYS A 142 -21.15 -1.70 0.74
N GLU A 143 -22.40 -1.75 0.29
CA GLU A 143 -22.85 -2.73 -0.70
C GLU A 143 -22.12 -2.56 -2.03
N GLU A 144 -21.90 -1.33 -2.48
CA GLU A 144 -21.11 -1.01 -3.67
C GLU A 144 -19.66 -1.46 -3.52
N THR A 145 -19.00 -1.15 -2.39
CA THR A 145 -17.62 -1.60 -2.12
C THR A 145 -17.53 -3.13 -2.06
N ILE A 146 -18.53 -3.81 -1.47
CA ILE A 146 -18.55 -5.28 -1.41
C ILE A 146 -18.70 -5.85 -2.82
N LYS A 147 -19.60 -5.27 -3.64
CA LYS A 147 -19.81 -5.70 -5.03
C LYS A 147 -18.57 -5.47 -5.89
N GLU A 148 -17.94 -4.31 -5.76
CA GLU A 148 -16.68 -3.99 -6.44
C GLU A 148 -15.56 -4.94 -6.01
N ALA A 149 -15.45 -5.24 -4.71
CA ALA A 149 -14.49 -6.22 -4.21
C ALA A 149 -14.74 -7.63 -4.78
N GLN A 150 -16.00 -8.06 -4.88
CA GLN A 150 -16.35 -9.34 -5.52
C GLN A 150 -15.97 -9.35 -7.01
N GLN A 151 -16.30 -8.28 -7.75
CA GLN A 151 -15.92 -8.14 -9.16
C GLN A 151 -14.41 -8.16 -9.35
N ASN A 152 -13.65 -7.46 -8.51
CA ASN A 152 -12.19 -7.47 -8.55
C ASN A 152 -11.61 -8.87 -8.28
N ILE A 153 -12.24 -9.66 -7.41
CA ILE A 153 -11.84 -11.06 -7.17
C ILE A 153 -12.09 -11.90 -8.43
N ASP A 154 -13.26 -11.78 -9.03
CA ASP A 154 -13.61 -12.52 -10.25
C ASP A 154 -12.67 -12.14 -11.41
N ASP A 155 -12.47 -10.83 -11.63
CA ASP A 155 -11.54 -10.30 -12.65
C ASP A 155 -10.10 -10.79 -12.41
N PHE A 156 -9.65 -10.89 -11.16
CA PHE A 156 -8.33 -11.43 -10.85
C PHE A 156 -8.20 -12.88 -11.29
N TYR A 157 -9.19 -13.73 -11.00
CA TYR A 157 -9.16 -15.14 -11.39
C TYR A 157 -9.29 -15.32 -12.90
N GLU A 158 -10.14 -14.55 -13.57
CA GLU A 158 -10.24 -14.56 -15.03
C GLU A 158 -8.92 -14.14 -15.70
N ASN A 159 -8.33 -13.04 -15.23
CA ASN A 159 -7.05 -12.56 -15.74
C ASN A 159 -5.90 -13.55 -15.45
N TYR A 160 -5.87 -14.13 -14.25
CA TYR A 160 -4.88 -15.15 -13.89
C TYR A 160 -5.00 -16.40 -14.77
N ASN A 161 -6.22 -16.92 -14.94
CA ASN A 161 -6.47 -18.09 -15.78
C ASN A 161 -6.13 -17.80 -17.23
N THR A 162 -6.53 -16.65 -17.77
CA THR A 162 -6.18 -16.20 -19.12
C THR A 162 -4.66 -16.10 -19.29
N LYS A 163 -3.94 -15.54 -18.31
CA LYS A 163 -2.48 -15.44 -18.35
C LYS A 163 -1.81 -16.81 -18.28
N LYS A 164 -2.32 -17.70 -17.43
CA LYS A 164 -1.86 -19.09 -17.31
C LYS A 164 -2.07 -19.85 -18.61
N GLU A 165 -3.26 -19.78 -19.20
CA GLU A 165 -3.58 -20.42 -20.47
C GLU A 165 -2.74 -19.86 -21.61
N LYS A 166 -2.55 -18.53 -21.69
CA LYS A 166 -1.63 -17.91 -22.64
C LYS A 166 -0.20 -18.41 -22.46
N GLY A 167 0.28 -18.52 -21.22
CA GLY A 167 1.61 -19.06 -20.92
C GLY A 167 1.76 -20.52 -21.37
N ILE A 168 0.78 -21.37 -21.04
CA ILE A 168 0.78 -22.79 -21.47
C ILE A 168 0.71 -22.88 -23.00
N ALA A 169 -0.15 -22.11 -23.65
CA ALA A 169 -0.29 -22.07 -25.09
C ALA A 169 0.99 -21.57 -25.77
N GLN A 170 1.66 -20.58 -25.20
CA GLN A 170 2.95 -20.08 -25.67
C GLN A 170 4.02 -21.17 -25.53
N THR A 171 4.20 -21.78 -24.37
CA THR A 171 5.17 -22.88 -24.18
C THR A 171 4.88 -24.05 -25.10
N ARG A 172 3.61 -24.39 -25.31
CA ARG A 172 3.22 -25.43 -26.27
C ARG A 172 3.59 -25.05 -27.70
N LYS A 173 3.30 -23.83 -28.13
CA LYS A 173 3.66 -23.32 -29.46
C LYS A 173 5.17 -23.28 -29.64
N GLU A 174 5.92 -22.84 -28.63
CA GLU A 174 7.38 -22.84 -28.64
C GLU A 174 7.94 -24.26 -28.70
N ALA A 175 7.35 -25.21 -27.98
CA ALA A 175 7.73 -26.63 -28.06
C ALA A 175 7.42 -27.22 -29.45
N GLU A 176 6.26 -26.92 -30.04
CA GLU A 176 5.89 -27.32 -31.40
C GLU A 176 6.84 -26.70 -32.44
N GLN A 177 7.22 -25.43 -32.29
CA GLN A 177 8.22 -24.77 -33.14
C GLN A 177 9.63 -25.33 -32.94
N PHE A 178 10.01 -25.67 -31.72
CA PHE A 178 11.28 -26.32 -31.42
C PHE A 178 11.35 -27.72 -32.05
N LEU A 179 10.26 -28.49 -31.96
CA LEU A 179 10.15 -29.78 -32.64
C LEU A 179 10.16 -29.61 -34.16
N ALA A 180 9.42 -28.65 -34.71
CA ALA A 180 9.40 -28.38 -36.14
C ALA A 180 10.79 -27.96 -36.66
N SER A 181 11.48 -27.05 -35.97
CA SER A 181 12.86 -26.67 -36.32
C SER A 181 13.84 -27.82 -36.17
N ARG A 182 13.66 -28.72 -35.20
CA ARG A 182 14.44 -29.95 -35.10
C ARG A 182 14.17 -30.88 -36.29
N GLU A 183 12.92 -31.14 -36.65
CA GLU A 183 12.57 -32.00 -37.78
C GLU A 183 13.01 -31.40 -39.13
N ASP A 184 12.87 -30.09 -39.32
CA ASP A 184 13.32 -29.39 -40.53
C ASP A 184 14.86 -29.39 -40.66
N THR A 185 15.58 -29.23 -39.54
CA THR A 185 17.04 -29.38 -39.53
C THR A 185 17.51 -30.82 -39.69
N VAL A 186 16.71 -31.82 -39.30
CA VAL A 186 16.98 -33.23 -39.54
C VAL A 186 16.71 -33.61 -41.01
N SER A 187 15.71 -32.98 -41.65
CA SER A 187 15.28 -33.30 -43.02
C SER A 187 16.03 -32.50 -44.10
N GLY A 188 16.47 -31.26 -43.83
CA GLY A 188 17.14 -30.39 -44.80
C GLY A 188 18.65 -30.27 -44.60
N GLY A 189 19.44 -30.80 -45.56
CA GLY A 189 20.88 -30.53 -45.70
C GLY A 189 21.81 -31.72 -45.43
N THR A 190 23.11 -31.51 -45.65
CA THR A 190 24.18 -32.49 -45.38
C THR A 190 24.29 -32.77 -43.88
N SER A 191 24.73 -33.97 -43.50
CA SER A 191 24.90 -34.35 -42.07
C SER A 191 25.75 -33.36 -41.27
N TRP A 192 26.74 -32.72 -41.92
CA TRP A 192 27.58 -31.68 -41.33
C TRP A 192 26.87 -30.35 -41.10
N ASP A 193 25.88 -29.96 -41.91
CA ASP A 193 25.05 -28.78 -41.65
C ASP A 193 24.17 -28.99 -40.40
N ARG A 194 23.74 -30.22 -40.13
CA ARG A 194 23.00 -30.59 -38.90
C ARG A 194 23.90 -30.48 -37.67
N ILE A 195 25.10 -31.03 -37.74
CA ILE A 195 26.09 -30.98 -36.65
C ILE A 195 26.48 -29.52 -36.35
N ALA A 196 26.67 -28.69 -37.38
CA ALA A 196 27.00 -27.28 -37.20
C ALA A 196 25.87 -26.48 -36.51
N LYS A 197 24.61 -26.77 -36.80
CA LYS A 197 23.46 -26.14 -36.13
C LYS A 197 23.36 -26.56 -34.65
N LEU A 198 23.59 -27.84 -34.32
CA LEU A 198 23.62 -28.34 -32.94
C LEU A 198 24.75 -27.74 -32.09
N VAL A 199 25.91 -27.51 -32.70
CA VAL A 199 27.11 -26.97 -32.03
C VAL A 199 27.09 -25.43 -31.94
N ASP A 200 26.06 -24.78 -32.50
CA ASP A 200 25.90 -23.32 -32.63
C ASP A 200 27.22 -22.60 -32.95
N VAL A 201 27.67 -22.78 -34.19
CA VAL A 201 28.85 -22.08 -34.71
C VAL A 201 28.52 -20.66 -35.18
N SER A 202 27.24 -20.25 -35.16
CA SER A 202 26.74 -19.02 -35.78
C SER A 202 27.11 -17.76 -35.00
N GLY A 203 27.20 -17.82 -33.67
CA GLY A 203 27.42 -16.63 -32.83
C GLY A 203 28.88 -16.28 -32.53
N LYS A 204 29.84 -17.17 -32.82
CA LYS A 204 31.22 -17.05 -32.30
C LYS A 204 32.30 -16.89 -33.37
N GLY A 205 31.99 -17.03 -34.66
CA GLY A 205 33.00 -17.01 -35.72
C GLY A 205 34.07 -18.09 -35.55
N SER A 206 35.04 -18.16 -36.46
CA SER A 206 36.12 -19.17 -36.38
C SER A 206 36.98 -19.01 -35.12
N LYS A 207 37.14 -17.78 -34.62
CA LYS A 207 37.98 -17.41 -33.47
C LYS A 207 37.27 -17.33 -32.12
N GLY A 208 35.96 -17.53 -32.04
CA GLY A 208 35.25 -17.33 -30.78
C GLY A 208 35.44 -18.48 -29.79
N GLY A 209 35.92 -18.12 -28.60
CA GLY A 209 36.25 -19.02 -27.50
C GLY A 209 37.43 -18.46 -26.72
N ALA A 210 37.60 -18.88 -25.47
CA ALA A 210 38.77 -18.49 -24.68
C ALA A 210 40.06 -18.90 -25.43
N ALA A 211 40.99 -17.95 -25.59
CA ALA A 211 42.27 -18.17 -26.25
C ALA A 211 43.02 -19.33 -25.57
N GLY A 212 43.54 -20.27 -26.37
CA GLY A 212 44.26 -21.47 -25.88
C GLY A 212 43.40 -22.73 -25.71
N SER A 213 42.07 -22.66 -25.92
CA SER A 213 41.20 -23.84 -25.76
C SER A 213 41.19 -24.81 -26.96
N GLY A 214 41.89 -24.51 -28.06
CA GLY A 214 41.92 -25.34 -29.28
C GLY A 214 40.60 -25.42 -30.08
N LYS A 215 39.52 -24.80 -29.59
CA LYS A 215 38.18 -24.81 -30.21
C LYS A 215 38.12 -24.07 -31.55
N GLU A 216 39.11 -23.23 -31.86
CA GLU A 216 39.24 -22.54 -33.14
C GLU A 216 39.40 -23.53 -34.30
N ARG A 217 40.29 -24.53 -34.15
CA ARG A 217 40.52 -25.57 -35.17
C ARG A 217 39.30 -26.45 -35.37
N PHE A 218 38.60 -26.77 -34.29
CA PHE A 218 37.35 -27.52 -34.35
C PHE A 218 36.22 -26.74 -35.05
N ARG A 219 36.11 -25.43 -34.81
CA ARG A 219 35.14 -24.58 -35.52
C ARG A 219 35.48 -24.41 -36.99
N GLU A 220 36.77 -24.26 -37.31
CA GLU A 220 37.28 -24.18 -38.67
C GLU A 220 36.98 -25.46 -39.46
N THR A 221 37.27 -26.64 -38.90
CA THR A 221 36.97 -27.92 -39.55
C THR A 221 35.47 -28.12 -39.74
N LEU A 222 34.64 -27.82 -38.73
CA LEU A 222 33.18 -27.88 -38.86
C LEU A 222 32.63 -26.92 -39.93
N THR A 223 33.21 -25.73 -40.07
CA THR A 223 32.78 -24.76 -41.08
C THR A 223 33.16 -25.21 -42.49
N ASN A 224 34.32 -25.86 -42.65
CA ASN A 224 34.76 -26.42 -43.93
C ASN A 224 33.91 -27.64 -44.32
N LEU A 225 33.65 -28.56 -43.38
CA LEU A 225 32.81 -29.74 -43.61
C LEU A 225 31.35 -29.39 -43.89
N ARG A 226 30.85 -28.29 -43.32
CA ARG A 226 29.52 -27.74 -43.63
C ARG A 226 29.40 -27.26 -45.08
N LYS A 227 30.45 -26.67 -45.64
CA LYS A 227 30.47 -26.12 -47.01
C LYS A 227 30.77 -27.16 -48.08
N ASP A 228 31.33 -28.31 -47.69
CA ASP A 228 31.72 -29.38 -48.62
C ASP A 228 30.61 -30.42 -48.77
N GLU A 229 29.95 -30.42 -49.93
CA GLU A 229 28.89 -31.37 -50.27
C GLU A 229 29.41 -32.81 -50.50
N LYS A 230 30.72 -33.00 -50.74
CA LYS A 230 31.37 -34.32 -50.91
C LYS A 230 32.07 -34.80 -49.64
N ALA A 231 31.89 -34.10 -48.52
CA ALA A 231 32.48 -34.52 -47.26
C ALA A 231 32.02 -35.95 -46.88
N PRO A 232 32.89 -36.76 -46.25
CA PRO A 232 32.53 -38.10 -45.83
C PRO A 232 31.31 -38.05 -44.90
N GLY A 233 30.28 -38.84 -45.25
CA GLY A 233 28.99 -38.89 -44.55
C GLY A 233 28.02 -37.74 -44.87
N ALA A 234 28.34 -36.84 -45.81
CA ALA A 234 27.48 -35.70 -46.17
C ALA A 234 26.16 -36.13 -46.83
N THR A 235 26.19 -37.17 -47.66
CA THR A 235 25.01 -37.86 -48.19
C THR A 235 24.68 -39.02 -47.24
N GLY A 236 23.54 -38.95 -46.55
CA GLY A 236 23.08 -40.04 -45.70
C GLY A 236 22.96 -41.36 -46.48
N TYR A 237 23.33 -42.47 -45.84
CA TYR A 237 22.90 -43.81 -46.24
C TYR A 237 21.44 -44.03 -45.83
#